data_AF-A0A534MGL7-F1
#
_entry.id   AF-A0A534MGL7-F1
#
_cell.length_a   1.000
_cell.length_b   1.000
_cell.length_c   1.000
_cell.angle_alpha   90.00
_cell.angle_beta   90.00
_cell.angle_gamma   90.00
#
_symmetry.space_group_name_H-M   'P 1'
#
loop_
_entity.id
_entity.type
_entity.pdbx_description
1 polymer ?
#
loop_
_entity_poly.entity_id
_entity_poly.type
_entity_poly.pdbx_seq_one_letter_code
_entity_poly.pdbx_strand_id
1 'polypeptide(L)'
;YKALERRSWADFDFVPPSKESLAQAAIRGLQCIEGIAEEVDGSTAAVVGHGTLLSLVTATLKGERPTEAYKDSIQFASAAIVEIGSDLRLVRDFRIYGTPSPPSKNRLTS
;
A
#
# COMPACT_ATOMS: atom_id res chain seq x y z
N TYR A 1 -21.24 -2.33 -3.16
CA TYR A 1 -19.78 -2.16 -2.98
C TYR A 1 -19.41 -0.68 -2.82
N LYS A 2 -19.50 0.16 -3.86
CA LYS A 2 -19.11 1.60 -3.82
C LYS A 2 -19.68 2.41 -2.66
N ALA A 3 -20.94 2.20 -2.28
CA ALA A 3 -21.55 2.91 -1.14
C ALA A 3 -20.92 2.53 0.22
N LEU A 4 -20.52 1.27 0.37
CA LEU A 4 -19.81 0.81 1.58
C LEU A 4 -18.39 1.38 1.61
N GLU A 5 -17.69 1.34 0.48
CA GLU A 5 -16.35 1.92 0.34
C GLU A 5 -16.35 3.41 0.66
N ARG A 6 -17.25 4.20 0.05
CA ARG A 6 -17.40 5.63 0.35
C ARG A 6 -17.67 5.88 1.83
N ARG A 7 -18.50 5.05 2.48
CA ARG A 7 -18.78 5.17 3.91
C ARG A 7 -17.53 4.87 4.75
N SER A 8 -16.79 3.82 4.41
CA SER A 8 -15.53 3.48 5.07
C SER A 8 -14.49 4.60 4.97
N TRP A 9 -14.41 5.30 3.84
CA TRP A 9 -13.51 6.46 3.69
C TRP A 9 -13.98 7.70 4.46
N ALA A 10 -15.29 7.88 4.61
CA ALA A 10 -15.86 8.99 5.39
C ALA A 10 -15.73 8.76 6.92
N ASP A 11 -15.86 7.51 7.35
CA ASP A 11 -15.82 7.07 8.74
C ASP A 11 -14.85 5.88 8.88
N PHE A 12 -13.63 6.15 9.33
CA PHE A 12 -12.57 5.15 9.42
C PHE A 12 -12.82 4.07 10.48
N ASP A 13 -13.71 4.35 11.43
CA ASP A 13 -14.12 3.43 12.48
C ASP A 13 -15.36 2.62 12.08
N PHE A 14 -16.01 2.98 10.97
CA PHE A 14 -17.11 2.19 10.42
C PHE A 14 -16.64 0.78 10.06
N VAL A 15 -17.27 -0.22 10.68
CA VAL A 15 -17.05 -1.63 10.38
C VAL A 15 -18.09 -2.09 9.33
N PRO A 16 -17.71 -2.28 8.06
CA PRO A 16 -18.58 -2.89 7.05
C PRO A 16 -18.88 -4.36 7.38
N PRO A 17 -19.82 -5.02 6.67
CA PRO A 17 -20.10 -6.46 6.83
C PRO A 17 -18.88 -7.38 6.66
N SER A 18 -17.79 -6.90 6.06
CA SER A 18 -16.48 -7.60 6.01
C SER A 18 -15.72 -7.60 7.34
N LYS A 19 -16.27 -7.00 8.41
CA LYS A 19 -15.80 -7.05 9.80
C LYS A 19 -14.49 -6.33 10.12
N GLU A 20 -14.01 -5.47 9.23
CA GLU A 20 -12.78 -4.69 9.45
C GLU A 20 -12.96 -3.24 8.99
N SER A 21 -12.68 -2.29 9.87
CA SER A 21 -12.65 -0.86 9.57
C SER A 21 -11.32 -0.44 8.92
N LEU A 22 -11.27 0.74 8.29
CA LEU A 22 -10.01 1.24 7.71
C LEU A 22 -8.97 1.55 8.79
N ALA A 23 -9.39 1.99 9.99
CA ALA A 23 -8.48 2.18 11.11
C ALA A 23 -7.82 0.87 11.55
N GLN A 24 -8.60 -0.21 11.65
CA GLN A 24 -8.08 -1.55 11.97
C GLN A 24 -7.14 -2.07 10.87
N ALA A 25 -7.53 -1.90 9.61
CA ALA A 25 -6.71 -2.30 8.47
C ALA A 25 -5.38 -1.54 8.41
N ALA A 26 -5.35 -0.25 8.77
CA ALA A 26 -4.14 0.55 8.82
C ALA A 26 -3.15 0.03 9.88
N ILE A 27 -3.65 -0.26 11.09
CA ILE A 27 -2.85 -0.82 12.20
C ILE A 27 -2.30 -2.20 11.79
N ARG A 28 -3.17 -3.10 11.33
CA ARG A 28 -2.78 -4.45 10.92
C ARG A 28 -1.80 -4.43 9.75
N GLY A 29 -2.01 -3.51 8.81
CA GLY A 29 -1.12 -3.31 7.67
C GLY A 29 0.28 -2.92 8.11
N LEU A 30 0.40 -1.95 9.03
CA LEU A 30 1.68 -1.52 9.57
C LEU A 30 2.40 -2.66 10.30
N GLN A 31 1.71 -3.35 11.20
CA GLN A 31 2.24 -4.51 11.93
C GLN A 31 2.73 -5.62 10.99
N CYS A 32 2.04 -5.83 9.87
CA CYS A 32 2.48 -6.80 8.87
C CYS A 32 3.79 -6.38 8.20
N ILE A 33 3.98 -5.10 7.90
CA ILE A 33 5.24 -4.61 7.32
C ILE A 33 6.38 -4.66 8.35
N GLU A 34 6.09 -4.35 9.61
CA GLU A 34 7.05 -4.49 10.72
C GLU A 34 7.53 -5.93 10.86
N GLY A 35 6.62 -6.91 10.86
CA GLY A 35 7.00 -8.33 10.90
C GLY A 35 7.83 -8.77 9.69
N ILE A 36 7.49 -8.30 8.48
CA ILE A 36 8.31 -8.56 7.28
C ILE A 36 9.70 -7.95 7.43
N ALA A 37 9.79 -6.73 7.99
CA ALA A 37 11.06 -6.05 8.21
C ALA A 37 11.97 -6.80 9.19
N GLU A 38 11.40 -7.42 10.22
CA GLU A 38 12.12 -8.30 11.15
C GLU A 38 12.64 -9.57 10.46
N GLU A 39 11.86 -10.16 9.54
CA GLU A 39 12.24 -11.40 8.85
C GLU A 39 13.32 -11.21 7.77
N VAL A 40 13.39 -10.04 7.12
CA VAL A 40 14.30 -9.84 5.97
C VAL A 40 15.75 -9.51 6.34
N ASP A 41 16.05 -9.25 7.62
CA ASP A 41 17.39 -9.07 8.21
C ASP A 41 18.48 -8.56 7.24
N GLY A 42 18.44 -7.26 6.93
CA GLY A 42 19.43 -6.60 6.06
C GLY A 42 19.27 -6.85 4.55
N SER A 43 18.30 -7.67 4.14
CA SER A 43 17.93 -7.88 2.73
C SER A 43 16.84 -6.92 2.26
N THR A 44 16.67 -6.83 0.94
CA THR A 44 15.56 -6.08 0.33
C THR A 44 14.39 -7.00 0.04
N ALA A 45 13.19 -6.63 0.50
CA ALA A 45 11.93 -7.26 0.12
C ALA A 45 11.05 -6.35 -0.73
N ALA A 46 10.26 -6.96 -1.61
CA ALA A 46 9.16 -6.31 -2.30
C ALA A 46 7.84 -6.81 -1.73
N VAL A 47 7.01 -5.90 -1.19
CA VAL A 47 5.67 -6.22 -0.70
C VAL A 47 4.65 -5.79 -1.75
N VAL A 48 3.86 -6.75 -2.24
CA VAL A 48 2.83 -6.51 -3.26
C VAL A 48 1.46 -6.67 -2.63
N GLY A 49 0.58 -5.69 -2.88
CA GLY A 49 -0.75 -5.69 -2.29
C GLY A 49 -1.68 -4.70 -2.98
N HIS A 50 -2.86 -4.54 -2.39
CA HIS A 50 -3.89 -3.65 -2.92
C HIS A 50 -3.62 -2.19 -2.53
N GLY A 51 -3.88 -1.28 -3.48
CA GLY A 51 -3.67 0.17 -3.28
C GLY A 51 -4.38 0.72 -2.04
N THR A 52 -5.58 0.22 -1.70
CA THR A 52 -6.27 0.58 -0.46
C THR A 52 -5.38 0.35 0.77
N LEU A 53 -4.93 -0.88 1.02
CA LEU A 53 -4.15 -1.20 2.21
C LEU A 53 -2.80 -0.46 2.21
N LEU A 54 -2.12 -0.45 1.07
CA LEU A 54 -0.81 0.19 0.96
C LEU A 54 -0.89 1.72 1.12
N SER A 55 -1.98 2.35 0.68
CA SER A 55 -2.23 3.78 0.92
C SER A 55 -2.47 4.09 2.40
N LEU A 56 -3.15 3.20 3.14
CA LEU A 56 -3.35 3.36 4.58
C LEU A 56 -2.00 3.34 5.31
N VAL A 57 -1.18 2.31 5.05
CA VAL A 57 0.15 2.17 5.68
C VAL A 57 1.04 3.37 5.35
N THR A 58 1.10 3.75 4.07
CA THR A 58 2.00 4.84 3.64
C THR A 58 1.56 6.19 4.21
N ALA A 59 0.26 6.48 4.29
CA ALA A 59 -0.23 7.69 4.94
C ALA A 59 0.08 7.70 6.45
N THR A 60 -0.07 6.57 7.14
CA THR A 60 0.33 6.42 8.55
C THR A 60 1.82 6.71 8.73
N LEU A 61 2.69 6.19 7.87
CA LEU A 61 4.14 6.46 7.91
C LEU A 61 4.49 7.94 7.62
N LYS A 62 3.62 8.67 6.93
CA LYS A 62 3.75 10.12 6.72
C LYS A 62 3.27 10.94 7.93
N GLY A 63 2.63 10.31 8.91
CA GLY A 63 1.91 11.01 9.98
C GLY A 63 0.65 11.73 9.48
N GLU A 64 0.12 11.32 8.33
CA GLU A 64 -1.05 11.93 7.69
C GLU A 64 -2.29 11.03 7.89
N ARG A 65 -3.46 11.66 7.97
CA ARG A 65 -4.72 10.91 7.91
C ARG A 65 -4.87 10.31 6.51
N PRO A 66 -5.07 8.99 6.36
CA PRO A 66 -5.29 8.41 5.04
C PRO A 66 -6.58 8.93 4.39
N THR A 67 -6.57 9.11 3.07
CA THR A 67 -7.72 9.64 2.31
C THR A 67 -7.99 8.83 1.04
N GLU A 68 -9.25 8.83 0.60
CA GLU A 68 -9.65 8.21 -0.66
C GLU A 68 -8.92 8.87 -1.85
N ALA A 69 -8.77 10.20 -1.82
CA ALA A 69 -8.04 10.96 -2.83
C ALA A 69 -6.57 10.54 -2.93
N TYR A 70 -5.91 10.28 -1.80
CA TYR A 70 -4.54 9.77 -1.81
C TYR A 70 -4.46 8.36 -2.40
N LYS A 71 -5.35 7.44 -2.00
CA LYS A 71 -5.44 6.10 -2.63
C LYS A 71 -5.61 6.21 -4.15
N ASP A 72 -6.53 7.07 -4.60
CA ASP A 72 -6.85 7.22 -6.02
C ASP A 72 -5.73 7.90 -6.83
N SER A 73 -4.80 8.59 -6.16
CA SER A 73 -3.62 9.17 -6.81
C SER A 73 -2.52 8.16 -7.14
N ILE A 74 -2.56 6.96 -6.53
CA ILE A 74 -1.53 5.92 -6.70
C ILE A 74 -1.69 5.25 -8.07
N GLN A 75 -0.68 5.38 -8.92
CA GLN A 75 -0.65 4.76 -10.25
C GLN A 75 -0.44 3.25 -10.16
N PHE A 76 -0.98 2.50 -11.12
CA PHE A 76 -0.64 1.09 -11.28
C PHE A 76 0.86 0.91 -11.53
N ALA A 77 1.42 -0.19 -11.02
CA ALA A 77 2.85 -0.51 -11.09
C ALA A 77 3.78 0.58 -10.50
N SER A 78 3.26 1.37 -9.55
CA SER A 78 4.09 2.23 -8.70
C SER A 78 4.50 1.53 -7.41
N ALA A 79 5.55 2.02 -6.78
CA ALA A 79 6.02 1.54 -5.47
C ALA A 79 6.34 2.72 -4.56
N ALA A 80 6.17 2.54 -3.25
CA ALA A 80 6.77 3.39 -2.23
C ALA A 80 8.05 2.71 -1.72
N ILE A 81 9.00 3.51 -1.22
CA ILE A 81 10.25 3.01 -0.64
C ILE A 81 10.24 3.30 0.85
N VAL A 82 10.32 2.23 1.64
CA VAL A 82 10.41 2.27 3.10
C VAL A 82 11.79 1.75 3.49
N GLU A 83 12.44 2.45 4.41
CA GLU A 83 13.70 2.04 5.01
C GLU A 83 13.43 1.43 6.38
N ILE A 84 14.15 0.35 6.68
CA ILE A 84 14.10 -0.37 7.94
C ILE A 84 15.23 0.16 8.82
N GLY A 85 14.88 0.74 9.97
CA GLY A 85 15.81 1.20 11.00
C GLY A 85 15.35 0.75 12.39
N SER A 86 15.48 1.62 13.40
CA SER A 86 14.80 1.41 14.69
C SER A 86 13.27 1.39 14.55
N ASP A 87 12.77 2.11 13.54
CA ASP A 87 11.37 2.19 13.14
C ASP A 87 11.29 2.16 11.60
N LEU A 88 10.10 1.88 11.07
CA LEU A 88 9.85 2.00 9.63
C LEU A 88 9.79 3.47 9.22
N ARG A 89 10.56 3.85 8.20
CA ARG A 89 10.57 5.21 7.67
C ARG A 89 10.23 5.24 6.20
N LEU A 90 9.21 6.01 5.81
CA LEU A 90 8.95 6.28 4.40
C LEU A 90 10.05 7.20 3.84
N VAL A 91 10.81 6.69 2.86
CA VAL A 91 11.87 7.44 2.16
C VAL A 91 11.35 8.07 0.87
N ARG A 92 10.47 7.36 0.15
CA ARG A 92 9.80 7.88 -1.05
C ARG A 92 8.37 7.40 -1.13
N ASP A 93 7.49 8.33 -1.47
CA ASP A 93 6.09 8.04 -1.78
C ASP A 93 5.95 7.29 -3.13
N PHE A 94 4.73 6.81 -3.44
CA PHE A 94 4.40 6.04 -4.62
C PHE A 94 4.80 6.76 -5.92
N ARG A 95 5.63 6.09 -6.71
CA ARG A 95 5.95 6.48 -8.09
C ARG A 95 6.32 5.27 -8.93
N ILE A 96 6.29 5.43 -10.25
CA ILE A 96 6.79 4.41 -11.18
C ILE A 96 8.33 4.38 -11.11
N TYR A 97 8.89 3.19 -11.00
CA TYR A 97 10.33 2.95 -11.06
C TYR A 97 10.69 2.19 -12.34
N GLY A 98 11.81 2.59 -12.95
CA GLY A 98 12.26 2.06 -14.23
C GLY A 98 11.47 2.61 -15.43
N THR A 99 11.95 2.28 -16.63
CA THR A 99 11.19 2.51 -17.88
C THR A 99 10.30 1.31 -18.14
N PRO A 100 9.01 1.49 -18.49
CA PRO A 100 8.16 0.40 -18.90
C PRO A 100 8.79 -0.33 -20.09
N SER A 101 9.12 -1.61 -19.92
CA SER A 101 9.50 -2.43 -21.07
C SER A 101 8.30 -2.52 -22.01
N PRO A 102 8.46 -2.26 -23.33
CA PRO A 102 7.38 -2.44 -24.26
C PRO A 102 6.87 -3.89 -24.17
N PRO A 103 5.56 -4.12 -24.29
CA PRO A 103 4.99 -5.46 -24.18
C PRO A 103 5.73 -6.40 -25.13
N SER A 104 6.23 -7.52 -24.60
CA SER A 104 6.87 -8.54 -25.43
C SER A 104 5.87 -8.96 -26.49
N LYS A 105 6.14 -8.65 -27.76
CA LYS A 105 5.42 -9.26 -28.87
C LYS A 105 5.68 -10.76 -28.78
N ASN A 106 4.75 -11.50 -28.19
CA ASN A 106 4.79 -12.95 -28.24
C ASN A 106 4.90 -13.34 -29.71
N ARG A 107 6.06 -13.90 -30.03
CA ARG A 107 6.37 -14.49 -31.32
C ARG A 107 5.48 -15.72 -31.43
N LEU A 108 4.30 -15.54 -32.02
CA LEU A 108 3.54 -16.64 -32.60
C LEU A 108 4.39 -17.16 -33.77
N THR A 109 5.17 -18.21 -33.53
CA THR A 109 5.62 -19.11 -34.59
C THR A 109 4.88 -20.41 -34.38
N SER A 110 3.88 -20.58 -35.26
CA SER A 110 3.31 -21.83 -35.74
C SER A 110 4.34 -22.89 -36.07
#